data_AF-A0A5E4E6M4-F1
#
_entry.id   AF-A0A5E4E6M4-F1
#
_cell.length_a   1.000
_cell.length_b   1.000
_cell.length_c   1.000
_cell.angle_alpha   90.00
_cell.angle_beta   90.00
_cell.angle_gamma   90.00
#
_symmetry.space_group_name_H-M   'P 1'
#
loop_
_entity.id
_entity.type
_entity.pdbx_description
1 polymer ?
#
loop_
_entity_poly.entity_id
_entity_poly.type
_entity_poly.pdbx_seq_one_letter_code
_entity_poly.pdbx_strand_id
1 'polypeptide(L)'
;MQKDGSGRRVWRRRKLTKKDDMLRYKMERVPFLEEQVRKVKDGGQLLGMDIERLLLSEDNRFDFVNDIAAEASEYVENNRDEYGGKKKAILQVISNRVNDAGFFRPEAYEESDPFKPGPSYLKEEFT
;
A
#
# COMPACT_ATOMS: atom_id res chain seq x y z
N MET A 1 36.17 -16.31 -63.29
CA MET A 1 36.01 -17.25 -62.17
C MET A 1 36.28 -16.51 -60.87
N GLN A 2 35.53 -16.86 -59.83
CA GLN A 2 35.19 -16.07 -58.65
C GLN A 2 36.37 -15.69 -57.74
N LYS A 3 36.26 -14.53 -57.09
CA LYS A 3 36.89 -14.22 -55.80
C LYS A 3 36.46 -15.28 -54.78
N ASP A 4 37.32 -15.65 -53.84
CA ASP A 4 37.06 -15.36 -52.43
C ASP A 4 38.23 -15.86 -51.57
N GLY A 5 38.77 -14.91 -50.82
CA GLY A 5 39.99 -15.06 -50.04
C GLY A 5 39.85 -16.13 -48.97
N SER A 6 40.97 -16.77 -48.66
CA SER A 6 41.17 -17.66 -47.53
C SER A 6 40.89 -16.90 -46.22
N GLY A 7 39.60 -16.77 -45.89
CA GLY A 7 39.12 -16.15 -44.69
C GLY A 7 39.45 -17.04 -43.51
N ARG A 8 40.37 -16.58 -42.65
CA ARG A 8 40.60 -17.17 -41.33
C ARG A 8 39.26 -17.41 -40.66
N ARG A 9 38.99 -18.65 -40.28
CA ARG A 9 37.81 -19.04 -39.49
C ARG A 9 37.94 -18.42 -38.10
N VAL A 10 37.48 -17.18 -37.97
CA VAL A 10 37.46 -16.45 -36.70
C VAL A 10 36.44 -17.14 -35.81
N TRP A 11 36.93 -17.80 -34.77
CA TRP A 11 36.10 -18.27 -33.66
C TRP A 11 35.51 -17.03 -33.01
N ARG A 12 34.26 -16.70 -33.35
CA ARG A 12 33.53 -15.63 -32.67
C ARG A 12 33.40 -16.08 -31.22
N ARG A 13 34.09 -15.36 -30.32
CA ARG A 13 33.95 -15.53 -28.86
C ARG A 13 32.46 -15.49 -28.56
N ARG A 14 31.89 -16.61 -28.10
CA ARG A 14 30.53 -16.62 -27.56
C ARG A 14 30.49 -15.54 -26.48
N LYS A 15 29.64 -14.52 -26.65
CA LYS A 15 29.37 -13.55 -25.60
C LYS A 15 28.72 -14.34 -24.48
N LEU A 16 29.49 -14.64 -23.44
CA LEU A 16 28.99 -15.20 -22.20
C LEU A 16 28.10 -14.11 -21.58
N THR A 17 26.81 -14.11 -21.89
CA THR A 17 25.84 -13.40 -21.06
C THR A 17 25.70 -14.24 -19.81
N LYS A 18 26.46 -13.89 -18.78
CA LYS A 18 26.18 -14.39 -17.44
C LYS A 18 24.73 -13.96 -17.18
N LYS A 19 23.80 -14.91 -17.11
CA LYS A 19 22.49 -14.62 -16.51
C LYS A 19 22.84 -14.22 -15.09
N ASP A 20 22.83 -12.93 -14.82
CA ASP A 20 23.12 -12.42 -13.49
C ASP A 20 21.97 -12.92 -12.61
N ASP A 21 22.18 -14.01 -11.86
CA ASP A 21 21.23 -14.40 -10.81
C ASP A 21 21.10 -13.29 -9.76
N MET A 22 22.09 -12.40 -9.67
CA MET A 22 22.03 -11.16 -8.90
C MET A 22 20.98 -10.16 -9.41
N LEU A 23 20.48 -10.27 -10.65
CA LEU A 23 19.34 -9.50 -11.14
C LEU A 23 18.01 -10.04 -10.57
N ARG A 24 17.90 -11.34 -10.28
CA ARG A 24 16.75 -11.89 -9.53
C ARG A 24 16.74 -11.38 -8.10
N TYR A 25 17.91 -11.30 -7.45
CA TYR A 25 18.01 -10.71 -6.11
C TYR A 25 17.79 -9.19 -6.09
N LYS A 26 18.05 -8.47 -7.19
CA LYS A 26 17.60 -7.07 -7.32
C LYS A 26 16.09 -6.91 -7.54
N MET A 27 15.39 -8.00 -7.89
CA MET A 27 13.93 -8.04 -8.03
C MET A 27 13.23 -8.47 -6.73
N GLU A 28 13.95 -9.13 -5.80
CA GLU A 28 13.48 -9.33 -4.43
C GLU A 28 13.70 -8.04 -3.65
N ARG A 29 12.60 -7.31 -3.50
CA ARG A 29 12.57 -5.97 -2.92
C ARG A 29 12.89 -6.02 -1.44
N VAL A 30 13.66 -5.03 -1.01
CA VAL A 30 13.77 -4.70 0.41
C VAL A 30 12.38 -4.27 0.87
N PRO A 31 11.79 -4.89 1.91
CA PRO A 31 10.55 -4.39 2.49
C PRO A 31 10.87 -3.00 3.01
N PHE A 32 10.38 -1.98 2.31
CA PHE A 32 10.43 -0.62 2.80
C PHE A 32 9.62 -0.57 4.10
N LEU A 33 10.07 0.25 5.04
CA LEU A 33 9.37 0.52 6.28
C LEU A 33 8.25 1.56 6.00
N GLU A 34 7.35 1.28 5.05
CA GLU A 34 6.23 2.19 4.78
C GLU A 34 5.21 2.08 5.92
N GLU A 35 4.70 3.24 6.31
CA GLU A 35 3.64 3.35 7.29
C GLU A 35 2.36 2.77 6.69
N GLN A 36 1.97 1.59 7.19
CA GLN A 36 0.72 0.94 6.80
C GLN A 36 -0.45 1.74 7.36
N VAL A 37 -1.13 2.50 6.51
CA VAL A 37 -2.34 3.23 6.90
C VAL A 37 -3.54 2.31 6.73
N ARG A 38 -4.23 2.04 7.83
CA ARG A 38 -5.50 1.32 7.79
C ARG A 38 -6.57 2.20 7.13
N LYS A 39 -7.02 1.80 5.94
CA LYS A 39 -8.14 2.45 5.25
C LYS A 39 -9.43 1.78 5.68
N VAL A 40 -10.05 2.35 6.70
CA VAL A 40 -11.40 1.94 7.09
C VAL A 40 -12.37 2.40 6.00
N LYS A 41 -13.05 1.43 5.37
CA LYS A 41 -14.15 1.75 4.45
C LYS A 41 -15.31 2.27 5.27
N ASP A 42 -15.95 3.33 4.78
CA ASP A 42 -17.10 4.00 5.40
C ASP A 42 -18.31 3.08 5.62
N GLY A 43 -18.31 1.91 4.98
CA GLY A 43 -19.31 0.86 5.17
C GLY A 43 -18.68 -0.53 5.28
N GLY A 44 -19.40 -1.43 5.95
CA GLY A 44 -19.03 -2.82 6.13
C GLY A 44 -19.05 -3.26 7.59
N GLN A 45 -19.05 -4.57 7.80
CA GLN A 45 -19.09 -5.16 9.14
C GLN A 45 -17.85 -4.80 9.98
N LEU A 46 -16.70 -4.57 9.35
CA LEU A 46 -15.44 -4.28 10.06
C LEU A 46 -15.50 -3.00 10.89
N LEU A 47 -15.91 -1.88 10.28
CA LEU A 47 -16.03 -0.59 10.99
C LEU A 47 -16.99 -0.70 12.17
N GLY A 48 -18.14 -1.37 11.98
CA GLY A 48 -19.10 -1.61 13.07
C GLY A 48 -18.50 -2.41 14.22
N MET A 49 -17.80 -3.51 13.92
CA MET A 49 -17.12 -4.31 14.93
C MET A 49 -16.04 -3.54 15.68
N ASP A 50 -15.30 -2.67 15.00
CA ASP A 50 -14.27 -1.85 15.63
C ASP A 50 -14.88 -0.79 16.55
N ILE A 51 -15.96 -0.12 16.11
CA ILE A 51 -16.70 0.83 16.94
C ILE A 51 -17.28 0.15 18.18
N GLU A 52 -17.92 -1.01 18.01
CA GLU A 52 -18.48 -1.78 19.14
C GLU A 52 -17.40 -2.19 20.14
N ARG A 53 -16.22 -2.60 19.67
CA ARG A 53 -15.10 -2.96 20.54
C ARG A 53 -14.58 -1.76 21.33
N LEU A 54 -14.39 -0.62 20.68
CA LEU A 54 -13.97 0.61 21.35
C LEU A 54 -15.02 1.07 22.37
N LEU A 55 -16.31 0.99 22.03
CA LEU A 55 -17.39 1.31 22.97
C LEU A 55 -17.48 0.36 24.17
N LEU A 56 -16.98 -0.87 24.04
CA LEU A 56 -16.93 -1.85 25.14
C LEU A 56 -15.72 -1.64 26.05
N SER A 57 -14.63 -1.03 25.56
CA SER A 57 -13.47 -0.70 26.39
C SER A 57 -13.66 0.59 27.19
N GLU A 58 -14.59 1.44 26.78
CA GLU A 58 -14.86 2.74 27.43
C GLU A 58 -16.01 2.66 28.43
N ASP A 59 -15.85 3.30 29.57
CA ASP A 59 -16.87 3.35 30.62
C ASP A 59 -18.02 4.32 30.27
N ASN A 60 -17.70 5.42 29.58
CA ASN A 60 -18.68 6.42 29.16
C ASN A 60 -18.73 6.57 27.63
N ARG A 61 -19.85 6.12 27.04
CA ARG A 61 -20.08 6.18 25.59
C ARG A 61 -20.20 7.61 25.05
N PHE A 62 -20.73 8.54 25.85
CA PHE A 62 -20.93 9.92 25.40
C PHE A 62 -19.60 10.67 25.33
N ASP A 63 -18.75 10.50 26.34
CA ASP A 63 -17.41 11.10 26.37
C ASP A 63 -16.58 10.56 25.21
N PHE A 64 -16.61 9.25 24.97
CA PHE A 64 -15.94 8.63 23.83
C PHE A 64 -16.35 9.26 22.48
N VAL A 65 -17.64 9.46 22.23
CA VAL A 65 -18.12 10.08 20.98
C VAL A 65 -17.66 11.53 20.87
N ASN A 66 -17.70 12.28 21.98
CA ASN A 66 -17.25 13.67 22.01
C ASN A 66 -15.74 13.76 21.74
N ASP A 67 -14.94 12.89 22.33
CA ASP A 67 -13.49 12.86 22.13
C ASP A 67 -13.14 12.54 20.67
N ILE A 68 -13.82 11.56 20.06
CA ILE A 68 -13.63 11.25 18.64
C ILE A 68 -14.02 12.45 17.77
N ALA A 69 -15.13 13.12 18.08
CA ALA A 69 -15.59 14.27 17.32
C ALA A 69 -14.62 15.46 17.44
N ALA A 70 -14.08 15.70 18.64
CA ALA A 70 -13.08 16.74 18.90
C ALA A 70 -11.79 16.47 18.13
N GLU A 71 -11.25 15.25 18.24
CA GLU A 71 -10.01 14.84 17.55
C GLU A 71 -10.18 14.87 16.02
N ALA A 72 -11.33 14.41 15.52
CA ALA A 72 -11.64 14.49 14.09
C ALA A 72 -11.74 15.93 13.60
N SER A 73 -12.28 16.84 14.41
CA SER A 73 -12.37 18.26 14.06
C SER A 73 -10.98 18.89 13.98
N GLU A 74 -10.10 18.56 14.91
CA GLU A 74 -8.70 19.00 14.90
C GLU A 74 -7.96 18.53 13.62
N TYR A 75 -8.16 17.29 13.19
CA TYR A 75 -7.61 16.81 11.92
C TYR A 75 -8.11 17.60 10.70
N VAL A 76 -9.39 17.96 10.67
CA VAL A 76 -9.98 18.76 9.58
C VAL A 76 -9.45 20.19 9.61
N GLU A 77 -9.30 20.80 10.80
CA GLU A 77 -8.77 22.15 10.94
C GLU A 77 -7.30 22.23 10.51
N ASN A 78 -6.51 21.23 10.88
CA ASN A 78 -5.09 21.15 10.53
C ASN A 78 -4.86 20.83 9.04
N ASN A 79 -5.69 19.97 8.44
CA ASN A 79 -5.52 19.49 7.06
C ASN A 79 -6.83 19.56 6.25
N ARG A 80 -7.34 20.77 6.09
CA ARG A 80 -8.64 21.03 5.45
C ARG A 80 -8.76 20.50 4.02
N ASP A 81 -7.68 20.58 3.24
CA ASP A 81 -7.66 20.11 1.84
C ASP A 81 -7.70 18.59 1.73
N GLU A 82 -7.16 17.88 2.73
CA GLU A 82 -7.12 16.42 2.75
C GLU A 82 -8.47 15.81 3.15
N TYR A 83 -9.13 16.42 4.13
CA TYR A 83 -10.35 15.89 4.75
C TYR A 83 -11.67 16.45 4.16
N GLY A 84 -11.60 17.13 3.02
CA GLY A 84 -12.77 17.66 2.29
C GLY A 84 -13.36 16.73 1.21
N GLY A 85 -12.79 15.54 1.00
CA GLY A 85 -13.14 14.66 -0.12
C GLY A 85 -13.26 13.18 0.24
N LYS A 86 -12.26 12.38 -0.16
CA LYS A 86 -12.29 10.91 -0.03
C LYS A 86 -11.92 10.40 1.36
N LYS A 87 -11.08 11.12 2.10
CA LYS A 87 -10.67 10.77 3.46
C LYS A 87 -11.63 11.41 4.45
N LYS A 88 -12.16 10.62 5.38
CA LYS A 88 -12.97 11.12 6.50
C LYS A 88 -12.12 11.12 7.75
N ALA A 89 -12.03 12.27 8.43
CA ALA A 89 -11.24 12.42 9.64
C ALA A 89 -11.71 11.47 10.76
N ILE A 90 -13.02 11.28 10.92
CA ILE A 90 -13.59 10.35 11.91
C ILE A 90 -13.09 8.92 11.71
N LEU A 91 -12.98 8.47 10.45
CA LEU A 91 -12.50 7.12 10.15
C LEU A 91 -11.01 6.97 10.47
N GLN A 92 -10.23 8.04 10.30
CA GLN A 92 -8.82 8.07 10.70
C GLN A 92 -8.68 7.93 12.22
N VAL A 93 -9.45 8.69 12.99
CA VAL A 93 -9.42 8.64 14.47
C VAL A 93 -9.74 7.23 14.97
N ILE A 94 -10.82 6.63 14.46
CA ILE A 94 -11.20 5.26 14.83
C ILE A 94 -10.08 4.28 14.45
N SER A 95 -9.49 4.44 13.27
CA SER A 95 -8.37 3.62 12.80
C SER A 95 -7.17 3.67 13.75
N ASN A 96 -6.76 4.89 14.15
CA ASN A 96 -5.65 5.12 15.06
C ASN A 96 -5.92 4.48 16.44
N ARG A 97 -7.09 4.72 17.03
CA ARG A 97 -7.45 4.16 18.34
C ARG A 97 -7.49 2.63 18.34
N VAL A 98 -7.98 2.03 17.26
CA VAL A 98 -7.99 0.56 17.12
C VAL A 98 -6.55 0.02 17.03
N ASN A 99 -5.64 0.77 16.40
CA ASN A 99 -4.22 0.41 16.35
C ASN A 99 -3.55 0.57 17.72
N ASP A 100 -3.83 1.65 18.45
CA ASP A 100 -3.33 1.91 19.79
C ASP A 100 -3.81 0.87 20.81
N ALA A 101 -5.05 0.40 20.65
CA ALA A 101 -5.60 -0.72 21.42
C ALA A 101 -4.98 -2.08 21.04
N GLY A 102 -4.06 -2.12 20.07
CA GLY A 102 -3.30 -3.32 19.70
C GLY A 102 -4.06 -4.31 18.82
N PHE A 103 -5.16 -3.91 18.18
CA PHE A 103 -5.94 -4.82 17.35
C PHE A 103 -5.28 -5.02 15.98
N PHE A 104 -4.56 -6.13 15.82
CA PHE A 104 -3.96 -6.50 14.55
C PHE A 104 -5.01 -6.95 13.51
N ARG A 105 -5.09 -6.24 12.39
CA ARG A 105 -6.01 -6.55 11.28
C ARG A 105 -5.33 -6.47 9.91
N PRO A 106 -4.75 -7.57 9.42
CA PRO A 106 -3.98 -7.54 8.17
C PRO A 106 -4.82 -7.13 6.95
N GLU A 107 -6.11 -7.48 6.91
CA GLU A 107 -7.01 -7.16 5.79
C GLU A 107 -7.48 -5.69 5.74
N ALA A 108 -7.27 -4.93 6.81
CA ALA A 108 -7.74 -3.55 6.92
C ALA A 108 -6.67 -2.50 6.55
N TYR A 109 -5.40 -2.93 6.48
CA TYR A 109 -4.32 -2.08 6.01
C TYR A 109 -4.35 -2.03 4.49
N GLU A 110 -4.40 -0.82 3.94
CA GLU A 110 -4.14 -0.68 2.51
C GLU A 110 -2.63 -0.71 2.35
N GLU A 111 -2.13 -1.80 1.79
CA GLU A 111 -0.83 -1.76 1.15
C GLU A 111 -1.00 -0.83 -0.06
N SER A 112 -0.51 0.40 0.05
CA SER A 112 -0.40 1.28 -1.10
C SER A 112 0.47 0.56 -2.12
N ASP A 113 -0.15 -0.06 -3.13
CA ASP A 113 0.60 -0.79 -4.15
C ASP A 113 1.64 0.16 -4.75
N PRO A 114 2.94 -0.03 -4.44
CA PRO A 114 3.97 0.90 -4.90
C PRO A 114 4.20 0.77 -6.41
N PHE A 115 3.48 -0.16 -7.07
CA PHE A 115 3.70 -0.62 -8.42
C PHE A 115 2.44 -0.67 -9.27
N LYS A 116 1.35 0.04 -8.95
CA LYS A 116 0.32 0.28 -9.99
C LYS A 116 1.03 0.98 -11.15
N PRO A 117 1.24 0.30 -12.28
CA PRO A 117 1.85 0.97 -13.41
C PRO A 117 0.81 1.98 -13.89
N GLY A 118 1.29 3.04 -14.51
CA GLY A 118 0.43 4.03 -15.14
C GLY A 118 -0.51 3.40 -16.20
N PRO A 119 -1.13 4.22 -17.06
CA PRO A 119 -2.29 3.88 -17.91
C PRO A 119 -2.23 2.63 -18.81
N SER A 120 -1.16 1.84 -18.80
CA SER A 120 -0.92 0.62 -19.58
C SER A 120 -1.26 -0.71 -18.90
N TYR A 121 -1.70 -0.77 -17.63
CA TYR A 121 -2.01 -2.04 -16.94
C TYR A 121 -3.14 -2.85 -17.60
N LEU A 122 -4.03 -2.19 -18.34
CA LEU A 122 -5.17 -2.77 -19.07
C LEU A 122 -4.79 -3.65 -20.29
N LYS A 123 -3.51 -3.88 -20.58
CA LYS A 123 -3.09 -4.63 -21.78
C LYS A 123 -2.86 -6.12 -21.57
N GLU A 124 -2.87 -6.63 -20.34
CA GLU A 124 -2.61 -8.05 -20.05
C GLU A 124 -3.87 -8.92 -19.93
N GLU A 125 -5.07 -8.34 -19.90
CA GLU A 125 -6.35 -9.09 -19.84
C GLU A 125 -6.87 -9.56 -21.22
N PHE A 126 -6.06 -9.42 -22.28
CA PHE A 126 -6.40 -9.90 -23.63
C PHE A 126 -5.35 -10.87 -24.15
N THR A 127 -5.30 -12.07 -23.58
CA THR A 127 -4.79 -13.27 -24.26
C THR A 127 -5.53 -14.51 -23.80
#